data_AF-A0A7C5MYA1-F1
#
_entry.id   AF-A0A7C5MYA1-F1
#
_cell.length_a   1.000
_cell.length_b   1.000
_cell.length_c   1.000
_cell.angle_alpha   90.00
_cell.angle_beta   90.00
_cell.angle_gamma   90.00
#
_symmetry.space_group_name_H-M   'P 1'
#
loop_
_entity.id
_entity.type
_entity.pdbx_description
1 polymer ?
#
loop_
_entity_poly.entity_id
_entity_poly.type
_entity_poly.pdbx_seq_one_letter_code
_entity_poly.pdbx_strand_id
1 'polypeptide(L)'
;MSRLILDPPRETLRLAHTAARAMESAGEKEPWRRIVVVRGRVWSTLLACRDPLGAEALERLREWVGANGFAFAYDPGGAQEGPFGAVLHPGPARDAFIADYAYELEPARDEAPFFFDYFRWRSLDRLRALTPESMYATGVPIGHGIQLLTLLLTVGLAALGILRPLRRMRATASLSRSARRSIGLYFASLGAGYLLVEVALIQRLTFLLGHPTYALTVVLAGLLLASGVGAAGSRMLERPPVRKLVPFVVVGMVLVAAAFSYAGLPAVVGSGFGARLGVAVGMVALVGLGLGTLFPHGVRVLRELAPPVVPWAFGVNAFVTVVAASVAPLLAAEMGFSMLFVGAAAFYTGAFVALTRLESDHNPTA
;
A
#
# COMPACT_ATOMS: atom_id res chain seq x y z
N MET A 1 -3.78 -23.83 -10.65
CA MET A 1 -3.29 -22.51 -11.11
C MET A 1 -1.87 -22.65 -11.64
N SER A 2 -1.56 -22.07 -12.81
CA SER A 2 -0.25 -22.24 -13.46
C SER A 2 0.63 -21.00 -13.33
N ARG A 3 1.92 -21.21 -13.05
CA ARG A 3 2.95 -20.17 -12.85
C ARG A 3 4.30 -20.62 -13.39
N LEU A 4 5.22 -19.68 -13.61
CA LEU A 4 6.57 -20.01 -14.06
C LEU A 4 7.28 -20.85 -13.00
N ILE A 5 7.93 -21.92 -13.43
CA ILE A 5 8.85 -22.66 -12.59
C ILE A 5 10.27 -22.25 -12.93
N LEU A 6 10.91 -21.59 -11.98
CA LEU A 6 12.27 -21.08 -12.09
C LEU A 6 13.19 -21.90 -11.19
N ASP A 7 14.48 -21.76 -11.39
CA ASP A 7 15.49 -22.35 -10.51
C ASP A 7 16.42 -21.25 -9.99
N PRO A 8 16.41 -20.95 -8.67
CA PRO A 8 15.54 -21.53 -7.65
C PRO A 8 14.05 -21.14 -7.80
N PRO A 9 13.09 -21.99 -7.38
CA PRO A 9 11.66 -21.72 -7.57
C PRO A 9 11.16 -20.53 -6.74
N ARG A 10 10.35 -19.65 -7.35
CA ARG A 10 9.80 -18.46 -6.67
C ARG A 10 8.28 -18.35 -6.74
N GLU A 11 7.69 -18.30 -7.95
CA GLU A 11 6.28 -17.93 -8.12
C GLU A 11 5.37 -19.05 -7.63
N THR A 12 5.62 -20.26 -8.13
CA THR A 12 4.88 -21.46 -7.72
C THR A 12 5.13 -21.82 -6.27
N LEU A 13 6.34 -21.56 -5.76
CA LEU A 13 6.67 -21.84 -4.37
C LEU A 13 5.90 -20.91 -3.42
N ARG A 14 5.88 -19.60 -3.72
CA ARG A 14 5.06 -18.62 -2.99
C ARG A 14 3.56 -18.93 -3.12
N LEU A 15 3.10 -19.36 -4.30
CA LEU A 15 1.72 -19.79 -4.51
C LEU A 15 1.37 -21.01 -3.64
N ALA A 16 2.27 -21.99 -3.55
CA ALA A 16 2.11 -23.17 -2.71
C ALA A 16 2.04 -22.78 -1.23
N HIS A 17 2.92 -21.89 -0.77
CA HIS A 17 2.85 -21.34 0.58
C HIS A 17 1.52 -20.63 0.85
N THR A 18 1.08 -19.80 -0.10
CA THR A 18 -0.17 -19.04 0.02
C THR A 18 -1.37 -19.98 0.13
N ALA A 19 -1.43 -21.02 -0.70
CA ALA A 19 -2.48 -22.03 -0.63
C ALA A 19 -2.46 -22.79 0.71
N ALA A 20 -1.28 -23.20 1.19
CA ALA A 20 -1.15 -23.89 2.47
C ALA A 20 -1.60 -23.01 3.64
N ARG A 21 -1.16 -21.75 3.70
CA ARG A 21 -1.54 -20.79 4.75
C ARG A 21 -3.04 -20.46 4.71
N ALA A 22 -3.64 -20.39 3.53
CA ALA A 22 -5.09 -20.24 3.39
C ALA A 22 -5.84 -21.45 3.97
N MET A 23 -5.40 -22.68 3.66
CA MET A 23 -5.96 -23.91 4.24
C MET A 23 -5.81 -23.95 5.77
N GLU A 24 -4.63 -23.61 6.30
CA GLU A 24 -4.38 -23.52 7.74
C GLU A 24 -5.32 -22.52 8.41
N SER A 25 -5.52 -21.35 7.80
CA SER A 25 -6.44 -20.33 8.33
C SER A 25 -7.91 -20.78 8.33
N ALA A 26 -8.26 -21.73 7.46
CA ALA A 26 -9.57 -22.38 7.42
C ALA A 26 -9.67 -23.58 8.40
N GLY A 27 -8.65 -23.83 9.22
CA GLY A 27 -8.62 -24.89 10.24
C GLY A 27 -8.05 -26.23 9.76
N GLU A 28 -7.50 -26.31 8.55
CA GLU A 28 -6.87 -27.53 8.05
C GLU A 28 -5.53 -27.81 8.75
N LYS A 29 -5.32 -29.04 9.22
CA LYS A 29 -4.12 -29.43 9.96
C LYS A 29 -3.02 -29.99 9.05
N GLU A 30 -3.39 -30.58 7.92
CA GLU A 30 -2.47 -31.23 6.99
C GLU A 30 -2.55 -30.63 5.57
N PRO A 31 -2.29 -29.32 5.39
CA PRO A 31 -2.40 -28.67 4.08
C PRO A 31 -1.49 -29.29 3.01
N TRP A 32 -0.33 -29.82 3.42
CA TRP A 32 0.65 -30.47 2.56
C TRP A 32 0.11 -31.73 1.87
N ARG A 33 -0.95 -32.37 2.40
CA ARG A 33 -1.60 -33.54 1.78
C ARG A 33 -2.62 -33.18 0.70
N ARG A 34 -2.99 -31.90 0.60
CA ARG A 34 -4.02 -31.37 -0.30
C ARG A 34 -3.46 -30.56 -1.46
N ILE A 35 -2.14 -30.47 -1.54
CA ILE A 35 -1.43 -29.70 -2.55
C ILE A 35 -0.63 -30.68 -3.41
N VAL A 36 -0.70 -30.50 -4.73
CA VAL A 36 0.17 -31.18 -5.69
C VAL A 36 0.74 -30.12 -6.62
N VAL A 37 2.02 -30.24 -6.95
CA VAL A 37 2.66 -29.34 -7.92
C VAL A 37 3.26 -30.18 -9.04
N VAL A 38 2.66 -30.07 -10.22
CA VAL A 38 3.15 -30.69 -11.45
C VAL A 38 3.95 -29.64 -12.22
N ARG A 39 5.16 -29.98 -12.66
CA ARG A 39 6.03 -29.11 -13.45
C ARG A 39 6.25 -29.62 -14.87
N GLY A 40 6.21 -28.70 -15.82
CA GLY A 40 6.80 -28.86 -17.15
C GLY A 40 8.15 -28.14 -17.24
N ARG A 41 8.53 -27.76 -18.46
CA ARG A 41 9.83 -27.12 -18.73
C ARG A 41 9.91 -25.66 -18.29
N VAL A 42 8.82 -24.91 -18.46
CA VAL A 42 8.76 -23.45 -18.21
C VAL A 42 7.71 -23.11 -17.16
N TRP A 43 6.65 -23.92 -17.09
CA TRP A 43 5.49 -23.69 -16.23
C TRP A 43 5.32 -24.84 -15.26
N SER A 44 4.61 -24.56 -14.17
CA SER A 44 4.12 -25.55 -13.24
C SER A 44 2.68 -25.22 -12.86
N THR A 45 1.92 -26.26 -12.56
CA THR A 45 0.52 -26.17 -12.16
C THR A 45 0.40 -26.68 -10.73
N LEU A 46 -0.06 -25.77 -9.86
CA LEU A 46 -0.49 -26.13 -8.52
C LEU A 46 -1.94 -26.58 -8.55
N LEU A 47 -2.19 -27.75 -7.98
CA LEU A 47 -3.51 -28.29 -7.68
C LEU A 47 -3.72 -28.17 -6.17
N ALA A 48 -4.79 -27.49 -5.77
CA ALA A 48 -5.24 -27.40 -4.38
C ALA A 48 -6.59 -28.10 -4.28
N CYS A 49 -6.63 -29.19 -3.54
CA CYS A 49 -7.80 -30.03 -3.38
C CYS A 49 -8.53 -29.70 -2.07
N ARG A 50 -9.86 -29.87 -2.06
CA ARG A 50 -10.64 -29.73 -0.83
C ARG A 50 -10.31 -30.83 0.17
N ASP A 51 -10.16 -32.06 -0.32
CA ASP A 51 -9.83 -33.25 0.47
C ASP A 51 -8.47 -33.81 0.02
N PRO A 52 -7.75 -34.57 0.89
CA PRO A 52 -6.52 -35.24 0.50
C PRO A 52 -6.77 -36.20 -0.66
N LEU A 53 -5.83 -36.25 -1.62
CA LEU A 53 -5.92 -37.21 -2.72
C LEU A 53 -5.72 -38.63 -2.20
N GLY A 54 -6.65 -39.53 -2.54
CA GLY A 54 -6.51 -40.96 -2.27
C GLY A 54 -5.36 -41.58 -3.07
N ALA A 55 -4.85 -42.72 -2.61
CA ALA A 55 -3.71 -43.39 -3.24
C ALA A 55 -3.97 -43.71 -4.73
N GLU A 56 -5.16 -44.21 -5.06
CA GLU A 56 -5.53 -44.51 -6.46
C GLU A 56 -5.53 -43.27 -7.36
N ALA A 57 -6.06 -42.14 -6.86
CA ALA A 57 -6.06 -40.88 -7.61
C ALA A 57 -4.64 -40.35 -7.83
N LEU A 58 -3.76 -40.55 -6.84
CA LEU A 58 -2.36 -40.13 -6.91
C LEU A 58 -1.57 -40.99 -7.90
N GLU A 59 -1.78 -42.31 -7.92
CA GLU A 59 -1.19 -43.20 -8.92
C GLU A 59 -1.62 -42.85 -10.34
N ARG A 60 -2.93 -42.65 -10.56
CA ARG A 60 -3.44 -42.19 -11.86
C ARG A 60 -2.82 -40.86 -12.30
N LEU A 61 -2.57 -39.96 -11.35
CA LEU A 61 -1.90 -38.69 -11.63
C LEU A 61 -0.43 -38.90 -11.98
N ARG A 62 0.28 -39.81 -11.30
CA ARG A 62 1.68 -40.16 -11.59
C ARG A 62 1.83 -40.75 -12.99
N GLU A 63 0.95 -41.68 -13.37
CA GLU A 63 0.90 -42.25 -14.72
C GLU A 63 0.70 -41.16 -15.78
N TRP A 64 -0.28 -40.26 -15.56
CA TRP A 64 -0.55 -39.17 -16.49
C TRP A 64 0.64 -38.20 -16.61
N VAL A 65 1.28 -37.85 -15.49
CA VAL A 65 2.46 -36.98 -15.46
C VAL A 65 3.60 -37.59 -16.25
N GLY A 66 3.90 -38.88 -16.04
CA GLY A 66 4.94 -39.60 -16.77
C GLY A 66 4.63 -39.72 -18.27
N ALA A 67 3.40 -40.10 -18.63
CA ALA A 67 2.98 -40.28 -20.02
C ALA A 67 3.04 -38.98 -20.85
N ASN A 68 2.89 -37.83 -20.21
CA ASN A 68 2.90 -36.51 -20.86
C ASN A 68 4.24 -35.78 -20.75
N GLY A 69 5.29 -36.43 -20.22
CA GLY A 69 6.63 -35.83 -20.09
C GLY A 69 6.71 -34.69 -19.07
N PHE A 70 5.80 -34.68 -18.09
CA PHE A 70 5.86 -33.78 -16.94
C PHE A 70 6.64 -34.45 -15.79
N ALA A 71 6.94 -33.67 -14.76
CA ALA A 71 7.50 -34.16 -13.51
C ALA A 71 6.74 -33.56 -12.32
N PHE A 72 6.87 -34.14 -11.13
CA PHE A 72 6.42 -33.47 -9.92
C PHE A 72 7.49 -32.48 -9.43
N ALA A 73 7.03 -31.29 -9.03
CA ALA A 73 7.80 -30.43 -8.13
C ALA A 73 7.41 -30.69 -6.67
N TYR A 74 6.20 -31.19 -6.43
CA TYR A 74 5.73 -31.66 -5.13
C TYR A 74 4.65 -32.72 -5.32
N ASP A 75 4.86 -33.88 -4.70
CA ASP A 75 3.93 -35.01 -4.66
C ASP A 75 3.66 -35.36 -3.19
N PRO A 76 2.43 -35.23 -2.67
CA PRO A 76 2.11 -35.45 -1.26
C PRO A 76 2.29 -36.90 -0.78
N GLY A 77 2.39 -37.87 -1.69
CA GLY A 77 2.68 -39.27 -1.38
C GLY A 77 4.10 -39.70 -1.76
N GLY A 78 4.95 -38.77 -2.22
CA GLY A 78 6.34 -39.02 -2.60
C GLY A 78 7.35 -38.56 -1.54
N ALA A 79 8.62 -38.46 -1.94
CA ALA A 79 9.65 -37.83 -1.10
C ALA A 79 9.38 -36.33 -0.97
N GLN A 80 9.30 -35.84 0.26
CA GLN A 80 8.97 -34.44 0.58
C GLN A 80 10.23 -33.55 0.66
N GLU A 81 11.24 -33.86 -0.14
CA GLU A 81 12.52 -33.15 -0.12
C GLU A 81 12.47 -31.87 -0.96
N GLY A 82 13.32 -30.90 -0.59
CA GLY A 82 13.49 -29.66 -1.34
C GLY A 82 12.53 -28.52 -0.97
N PRO A 83 12.51 -27.44 -1.77
CA PRO A 83 11.87 -26.18 -1.39
C PRO A 83 10.36 -26.30 -1.10
N PHE A 84 9.63 -27.10 -1.88
CA PHE A 84 8.18 -27.24 -1.71
C PHE A 84 7.82 -27.97 -0.40
N GLY A 85 8.54 -29.04 -0.06
CA GLY A 85 8.36 -29.72 1.24
C GLY A 85 8.66 -28.79 2.41
N ALA A 86 9.78 -28.04 2.34
CA ALA A 86 10.14 -27.10 3.40
C ALA A 86 9.08 -26.01 3.64
N VAL A 87 8.37 -25.58 2.60
CA VAL A 87 7.37 -24.50 2.68
C VAL A 87 5.96 -24.99 3.02
N LEU A 88 5.59 -26.21 2.63
CA LEU A 88 4.24 -26.73 2.81
C LEU A 88 3.98 -27.32 4.20
N HIS A 89 5.03 -27.72 4.92
CA HIS A 89 4.91 -28.29 6.26
C HIS A 89 5.00 -27.19 7.34
N PRO A 90 3.96 -26.97 8.16
CA PRO A 90 3.98 -25.94 9.19
C PRO A 90 4.98 -26.28 10.31
N GLY A 91 5.69 -25.26 10.79
CA GLY A 91 6.58 -25.36 11.95
C GLY A 91 7.82 -24.48 11.82
N PRO A 92 8.70 -24.47 12.84
CA PRO A 92 9.88 -23.61 12.87
C PRO A 92 10.85 -23.81 11.69
N ALA A 93 10.90 -25.03 11.15
CA ALA A 93 11.74 -25.35 9.99
C ALA A 93 11.28 -24.60 8.73
N ARG A 94 9.97 -24.45 8.53
CA ARG A 94 9.42 -23.64 7.43
C ARG A 94 9.80 -22.18 7.60
N ASP A 95 9.62 -21.63 8.80
CA ASP A 95 9.88 -20.22 9.06
C ASP A 95 11.38 -19.90 8.87
N ALA A 96 12.26 -20.80 9.32
CA ALA A 96 13.70 -20.72 9.08
C ALA A 96 14.06 -20.81 7.59
N PHE A 97 13.45 -21.76 6.86
CA PHE A 97 13.65 -21.89 5.41
C PHE A 97 13.22 -20.63 4.67
N ILE A 98 12.02 -20.12 4.95
CA ILE A 98 11.50 -18.90 4.35
C ILE A 98 12.42 -17.73 4.66
N ALA A 99 12.90 -17.58 5.89
CA ALA A 99 13.77 -16.47 6.27
C ALA A 99 15.12 -16.49 5.53
N ASP A 100 15.69 -17.68 5.27
CA ASP A 100 16.99 -17.80 4.59
C ASP A 100 16.90 -17.82 3.05
N TYR A 101 15.72 -18.13 2.50
CA TYR A 101 15.52 -18.26 1.07
C TYR A 101 15.86 -16.98 0.28
N ALA A 102 16.26 -17.14 -0.98
CA ALA A 102 16.71 -16.04 -1.82
C ALA A 102 15.62 -15.00 -2.14
N TYR A 103 14.35 -15.41 -2.15
CA TYR A 103 13.19 -14.60 -2.54
C TYR A 103 12.16 -14.44 -1.43
N GLU A 104 11.30 -13.43 -1.55
CA GLU A 104 10.14 -13.29 -0.69
C GLU A 104 9.10 -14.38 -0.96
N LEU A 105 8.85 -15.20 0.06
CA LEU A 105 7.90 -16.32 0.03
C LEU A 105 6.72 -16.12 0.97
N GLU A 106 6.66 -15.02 1.73
CA GLU A 106 5.50 -14.69 2.56
C GLU A 106 4.21 -14.68 1.72
N PRO A 107 3.10 -15.27 2.22
CA PRO A 107 1.84 -15.32 1.50
C PRO A 107 1.35 -13.91 1.16
N ALA A 108 0.77 -13.75 -0.03
CA ALA A 108 0.04 -12.53 -0.35
C ALA A 108 -1.20 -12.43 0.55
N ARG A 109 -1.42 -11.26 1.15
CA ARG A 109 -2.54 -10.98 2.07
C ARG A 109 -3.42 -9.88 1.47
N ASP A 110 -4.68 -9.78 1.88
CA ASP A 110 -5.56 -8.69 1.44
C ASP A 110 -5.07 -7.28 1.86
N GLU A 111 -4.25 -7.24 2.91
CA GLU A 111 -3.50 -6.05 3.38
C GLU A 111 -2.36 -5.63 2.45
N ALA A 112 -1.75 -6.61 1.78
CA ALA A 112 -0.57 -6.45 0.93
C ALA A 112 -0.65 -7.45 -0.24
N PRO A 113 -1.50 -7.19 -1.25
CA PRO A 113 -1.79 -8.13 -2.33
C PRO A 113 -0.70 -8.15 -3.41
N PHE A 114 0.58 -8.07 -3.02
CA PHE A 114 1.73 -7.94 -3.90
C PHE A 114 2.37 -9.30 -4.19
N PHE A 115 1.60 -10.21 -4.80
CA PHE A 115 2.06 -11.59 -5.07
C PHE A 115 3.35 -11.65 -5.91
N PHE A 116 3.52 -10.72 -6.86
CA PHE A 116 4.69 -10.68 -7.74
C PHE A 116 5.89 -9.94 -7.15
N ASP A 117 5.78 -9.43 -5.93
CA ASP A 117 6.90 -8.81 -5.26
C ASP A 117 7.75 -9.86 -4.54
N TYR A 118 8.74 -10.39 -5.24
CA TYR A 118 9.65 -11.43 -4.74
C TYR A 118 10.92 -10.86 -4.11
N PHE A 119 11.03 -9.54 -4.04
CA PHE A 119 12.27 -8.88 -3.65
C PHE A 119 12.44 -8.82 -2.14
N ARG A 120 13.70 -8.87 -1.69
CA ARG A 120 14.08 -8.66 -0.29
C ARG A 120 15.19 -7.64 -0.20
N TRP A 121 14.90 -6.52 0.48
CA TRP A 121 15.90 -5.48 0.76
C TRP A 121 17.11 -6.03 1.52
N ARG A 122 16.93 -7.01 2.40
CA ARG A 122 18.03 -7.65 3.16
C ARG A 122 18.93 -8.53 2.29
N SER A 123 18.47 -8.94 1.12
CA SER A 123 19.24 -9.74 0.17
C SER A 123 20.07 -8.87 -0.80
N LEU A 124 20.05 -7.54 -0.65
CA LEU A 124 20.80 -6.60 -1.50
C LEU A 124 22.30 -6.93 -1.59
N ASP A 125 22.92 -7.36 -0.49
CA ASP A 125 24.33 -7.75 -0.50
C ASP A 125 24.57 -9.05 -1.28
N ARG A 126 23.60 -9.99 -1.29
CA ARG A 126 23.66 -11.21 -2.11
C ARG A 126 23.53 -10.89 -3.61
N LEU A 127 22.85 -9.80 -3.98
CA LEU A 127 22.71 -9.36 -5.37
C LEU A 127 24.02 -8.85 -5.97
N ARG A 128 24.97 -8.38 -5.15
CA ARG A 128 26.30 -7.96 -5.62
C ARG A 128 27.14 -9.11 -6.16
N ALA A 129 26.79 -10.35 -5.80
CA ALA A 129 27.48 -11.56 -6.23
C ALA A 129 26.86 -12.21 -7.49
N LEU A 130 25.79 -11.65 -8.05
CA LEU A 130 25.09 -12.19 -9.21
C LEU A 130 25.75 -11.74 -10.52
N THR A 131 26.01 -12.70 -11.42
CA THR A 131 26.42 -12.44 -12.82
C THR A 131 25.25 -11.82 -13.63
N PRO A 132 25.50 -11.08 -14.73
CA PRO A 132 24.44 -10.51 -15.56
C PRO A 132 23.41 -11.54 -16.06
N GLU A 133 23.83 -12.76 -16.42
CA GLU A 133 22.92 -13.86 -16.78
C GLU A 133 22.05 -14.30 -15.61
N SER A 134 22.64 -14.39 -14.42
CA SER A 134 21.86 -14.64 -13.21
C SER A 134 20.98 -13.45 -12.84
N MET A 135 21.27 -12.20 -13.19
CA MET A 135 20.36 -11.07 -12.89
C MET A 135 19.00 -11.20 -13.60
N TYR A 136 18.99 -11.69 -14.84
CA TYR A 136 17.76 -11.96 -15.59
C TYR A 136 17.02 -13.20 -15.05
N ALA A 137 17.75 -14.25 -14.68
CA ALA A 137 17.17 -15.48 -14.10
C ALA A 137 16.67 -15.29 -12.67
N THR A 138 17.41 -14.52 -11.87
CA THR A 138 17.11 -14.18 -10.47
C THR A 138 16.02 -13.11 -10.37
N GLY A 139 15.72 -12.41 -11.48
CA GLY A 139 14.75 -11.32 -11.47
C GLY A 139 15.12 -10.28 -10.43
N VAL A 140 16.36 -9.76 -10.49
CA VAL A 140 16.66 -8.43 -9.90
C VAL A 140 15.47 -7.56 -10.23
N PRO A 141 14.82 -6.91 -9.26
CA PRO A 141 13.47 -6.41 -9.47
C PRO A 141 13.53 -5.23 -10.44
N ILE A 142 13.42 -5.51 -11.73
CA ILE A 142 13.31 -4.50 -12.77
C ILE A 142 12.15 -3.57 -12.39
N GLY A 143 11.08 -4.10 -11.79
CA GLY A 143 10.01 -3.34 -11.15
C GLY A 143 10.50 -2.33 -10.10
N HIS A 144 11.18 -2.77 -9.03
CA HIS A 144 11.69 -1.87 -7.99
C HIS A 144 12.79 -0.93 -8.50
N GLY A 145 13.62 -1.38 -9.45
CA GLY A 145 14.64 -0.55 -10.09
C GLY A 145 14.01 0.57 -10.93
N ILE A 146 13.01 0.24 -11.75
CA ILE A 146 12.20 1.22 -12.49
C ILE A 146 11.48 2.14 -11.50
N GLN A 147 10.85 1.60 -10.45
CA GLN A 147 10.12 2.38 -9.46
C GLN A 147 11.03 3.33 -8.67
N LEU A 148 12.24 2.88 -8.29
CA LEU A 148 13.25 3.72 -7.65
C LEU A 148 13.77 4.79 -8.61
N LEU A 149 14.03 4.43 -9.88
CA LEU A 149 14.43 5.39 -10.89
C LEU A 149 13.33 6.44 -11.11
N THR A 150 12.07 6.02 -11.24
CA THR A 150 10.91 6.91 -11.35
C THR A 150 10.80 7.79 -10.11
N LEU A 151 10.98 7.27 -8.91
CA LEU A 151 11.00 8.04 -7.66
C LEU A 151 12.12 9.10 -7.70
N LEU A 152 13.35 8.70 -8.02
CA LEU A 152 14.48 9.62 -8.09
C LEU A 152 14.28 10.72 -9.15
N LEU A 153 13.79 10.36 -10.33
CA LEU A 153 13.50 11.31 -11.40
C LEU A 153 12.35 12.26 -11.04
N THR A 154 11.23 11.75 -10.54
CA THR A 154 10.06 12.57 -10.18
C THR A 154 10.37 13.51 -9.01
N VAL A 155 11.02 13.02 -7.96
CA VAL A 155 11.44 13.83 -6.82
C VAL A 155 12.51 14.84 -7.24
N GLY A 156 13.47 14.43 -8.07
CA GLY A 156 14.51 15.31 -8.60
C GLY A 156 13.92 16.45 -9.45
N LEU A 157 13.02 16.12 -10.39
CA LEU A 157 12.32 17.10 -11.20
C LEU A 157 11.41 18.00 -10.36
N ALA A 158 10.69 17.46 -9.38
CA ALA A 158 9.88 18.26 -8.46
C ALA A 158 10.74 19.18 -7.58
N ALA A 159 11.90 18.73 -7.11
CA ALA A 159 12.84 19.57 -6.35
C ALA A 159 13.38 20.71 -7.22
N LEU A 160 13.72 20.43 -8.49
CA LEU A 160 14.19 21.43 -9.44
C LEU A 160 13.09 22.41 -9.87
N GLY A 161 11.88 21.91 -10.13
CA GLY A 161 10.74 22.68 -10.63
C GLY A 161 9.98 23.44 -9.55
N ILE A 162 9.96 22.93 -8.31
CA ILE A 162 9.17 23.48 -7.20
C ILE A 162 10.09 24.06 -6.12
N LEU A 163 11.00 23.27 -5.53
CA LEU A 163 11.80 23.78 -4.40
C LEU A 163 12.80 24.87 -4.81
N ARG A 164 13.40 24.78 -6.01
CA ARG A 164 14.35 25.79 -6.50
C ARG A 164 13.73 27.19 -6.61
N PRO A 165 12.58 27.41 -7.30
CA PRO A 165 11.96 28.73 -7.31
C PRO A 165 11.48 29.16 -5.92
N LEU A 166 10.94 28.25 -5.11
CA LEU A 166 10.51 28.56 -3.74
C LEU A 166 11.67 29.07 -2.86
N ARG A 167 12.88 28.52 -3.00
CA ARG A 167 14.07 28.99 -2.25
C ARG A 167 14.52 30.39 -2.67
N ARG A 168 14.19 30.81 -3.89
CA ARG A 168 14.48 32.17 -4.39
C ARG A 168 13.42 33.18 -3.99
N MET A 169 12.23 32.73 -3.57
CA MET A 169 11.17 33.61 -3.10
C MET A 169 11.56 34.26 -1.78
N ARG A 170 11.61 35.60 -1.76
CA ARG A 170 11.76 36.39 -0.53
C ARG A 170 10.47 36.44 0.31
N ALA A 171 9.41 35.77 -0.14
CA ALA A 171 8.11 35.68 0.52
C ALA A 171 8.19 35.25 2.00
N THR A 172 9.15 34.40 2.37
CA THR A 172 9.30 33.90 3.74
C THR A 172 10.33 34.67 4.57
N ALA A 173 10.95 35.72 4.01
CA ALA A 173 12.06 36.43 4.64
C ALA A 173 11.64 37.15 5.94
N SER A 174 10.41 37.65 6.00
CA SER A 174 9.84 38.32 7.18
C SER A 174 9.37 37.35 8.27
N LEU A 175 9.27 36.05 7.99
CA LEU A 175 8.83 35.05 8.97
C LEU A 175 9.97 34.63 9.90
N SER A 176 9.64 34.47 11.19
CA SER A 176 10.51 33.78 12.13
C SER A 176 10.81 32.35 11.67
N ARG A 177 11.95 31.79 12.10
CA ARG A 177 12.34 30.41 11.75
C ARG A 177 11.31 29.39 12.26
N SER A 178 10.69 29.65 13.41
CA SER A 178 9.62 28.82 13.98
C SER A 178 8.38 28.84 13.08
N ALA A 179 7.85 30.02 12.77
CA ALA A 179 6.66 30.19 11.94
C ALA A 179 6.84 29.54 10.55
N ARG A 180 7.99 29.73 9.91
CA ARG A 180 8.31 29.10 8.61
C ARG A 180 8.29 27.58 8.67
N ARG A 181 8.82 26.99 9.75
CA ARG A 181 8.81 25.53 9.97
C ARG A 181 7.40 25.01 10.21
N SER A 182 6.62 25.69 11.05
CA SER A 182 5.23 25.32 11.34
C SER A 182 4.35 25.38 10.09
N ILE A 183 4.44 26.44 9.28
CA ILE A 183 3.73 26.53 8.00
C ILE A 183 4.17 25.42 7.05
N GLY A 184 5.48 25.21 6.90
CA GLY A 184 6.01 24.13 6.05
C GLY A 184 5.49 22.76 6.47
N LEU A 185 5.57 22.43 7.76
CA LEU A 185 5.12 21.15 8.31
C LEU A 185 3.60 20.98 8.15
N TYR A 186 2.81 22.03 8.36
CA TYR A 186 1.36 22.01 8.17
C TYR A 186 0.99 21.60 6.74
N PHE A 187 1.45 22.37 5.75
CA PHE A 187 1.10 22.15 4.35
C PHE A 187 1.72 20.88 3.76
N ALA A 188 2.93 20.51 4.19
CA ALA A 188 3.55 19.24 3.86
C ALA A 188 2.71 18.06 4.38
N SER A 189 2.31 18.10 5.65
CA SER A 189 1.56 17.01 6.27
C SER A 189 0.17 16.84 5.66
N LEU A 190 -0.52 17.93 5.34
CA LEU A 190 -1.79 17.85 4.58
C LEU A 190 -1.60 17.18 3.21
N GLY A 191 -0.53 17.54 2.49
CA GLY A 191 -0.23 16.95 1.17
C GLY A 191 0.09 15.46 1.25
N ALA A 192 0.95 15.08 2.20
CA ALA A 192 1.30 13.68 2.43
C ALA A 192 0.09 12.86 2.86
N GLY A 193 -0.65 13.33 3.87
CA GLY A 193 -1.80 12.61 4.41
C GLY A 193 -2.91 12.41 3.38
N TYR A 194 -3.21 13.45 2.58
CA TYR A 194 -4.22 13.34 1.53
C TYR A 194 -3.84 12.26 0.49
N LEU A 195 -2.59 12.28 0.02
CA LEU A 195 -2.11 11.31 -0.98
C LEU A 195 -2.05 9.88 -0.43
N LEU A 196 -1.65 9.70 0.84
CA LEU A 196 -1.66 8.39 1.47
C LEU A 196 -3.09 7.81 1.55
N VAL A 197 -4.07 8.62 1.95
CA VAL A 197 -5.49 8.20 1.95
C VAL A 197 -5.95 7.89 0.54
N GLU A 198 -5.67 8.75 -0.42
CA GLU A 198 -6.09 8.58 -1.82
C GLU A 198 -5.59 7.25 -2.39
N VAL A 199 -4.28 6.97 -2.24
CA VAL A 199 -3.67 5.72 -2.69
C VAL A 199 -4.27 4.53 -1.95
N ALA A 200 -4.45 4.61 -0.62
CA ALA A 200 -5.07 3.54 0.14
C ALA A 200 -6.50 3.23 -0.33
N LEU A 201 -7.32 4.27 -0.55
CA LEU A 201 -8.69 4.11 -1.03
C LEU A 201 -8.73 3.51 -2.43
N ILE A 202 -7.87 3.94 -3.37
CA ILE A 202 -7.80 3.36 -4.73
C ILE A 202 -7.57 1.86 -4.64
N GLN A 203 -6.62 1.41 -3.82
CA GLN A 203 -6.27 0.00 -3.70
C GLN A 203 -7.41 -0.81 -3.06
N ARG A 204 -7.98 -0.32 -1.96
CA ARG A 204 -9.04 -1.02 -1.23
C ARG A 204 -10.35 -1.06 -2.01
N LEU A 205 -10.67 0.00 -2.75
CA LEU A 205 -11.85 0.05 -3.59
C LEU A 205 -11.65 -0.67 -4.92
N THR A 206 -10.42 -0.95 -5.35
CA THR A 206 -10.16 -1.87 -6.47
C THR A 206 -10.63 -3.28 -6.13
N PHE A 207 -10.38 -3.74 -4.88
CA PHE A 207 -10.92 -5.01 -4.39
C PHE A 207 -12.46 -5.02 -4.38
N LEU A 208 -13.09 -3.95 -3.87
CA LEU A 208 -14.55 -3.87 -3.80
C LEU A 208 -15.21 -3.79 -5.19
N LEU A 209 -14.72 -2.91 -6.06
CA LEU A 209 -15.31 -2.63 -7.38
C LEU A 209 -14.87 -3.61 -8.46
N GLY A 210 -13.83 -4.41 -8.19
CA GLY A 210 -13.31 -5.45 -9.08
C GLY A 210 -12.48 -4.94 -10.25
N HIS A 211 -12.33 -3.63 -10.44
CA HIS A 211 -11.56 -3.06 -11.55
C HIS A 211 -10.81 -1.78 -11.15
N PRO A 212 -9.48 -1.68 -11.41
CA PRO A 212 -8.68 -0.51 -11.05
C PRO A 212 -9.20 0.81 -11.61
N THR A 213 -9.65 0.81 -12.87
CA THR A 213 -10.22 2.01 -13.53
C THR A 213 -11.44 2.56 -12.79
N TYR A 214 -12.34 1.70 -12.31
CA TYR A 214 -13.51 2.15 -11.55
C TYR A 214 -13.11 2.75 -10.21
N ALA A 215 -12.21 2.09 -9.47
CA ALA A 215 -11.72 2.60 -8.20
C ALA A 215 -11.01 3.94 -8.36
N LEU A 216 -10.12 4.07 -9.34
CA LEU A 216 -9.44 5.32 -9.65
C LEU A 216 -10.44 6.45 -9.95
N THR A 217 -11.46 6.17 -10.75
CA THR A 217 -12.46 7.16 -11.15
C THR A 217 -13.28 7.63 -9.96
N VAL A 218 -13.79 6.69 -9.15
CA VAL A 218 -14.63 6.98 -7.98
C VAL A 218 -13.84 7.72 -6.90
N VAL A 219 -12.60 7.30 -6.64
CA VAL A 219 -11.76 7.94 -5.62
C VAL A 219 -11.35 9.34 -6.04
N LEU A 220 -10.81 9.53 -7.24
CA LEU A 220 -10.36 10.85 -7.67
C LEU A 220 -11.53 11.83 -7.77
N ALA A 221 -12.61 11.47 -8.49
CA ALA A 221 -13.76 12.35 -8.63
C ALA A 221 -14.47 12.58 -7.28
N GLY A 222 -14.64 11.53 -6.48
CA GLY A 222 -15.30 11.61 -5.19
C GLY A 222 -14.50 12.43 -4.18
N LEU A 223 -13.18 12.24 -4.09
CA LEU A 223 -12.34 13.03 -3.19
C LEU A 223 -12.31 14.49 -3.61
N LEU A 224 -12.23 14.80 -4.91
CA LEU A 224 -12.30 16.18 -5.40
C LEU A 224 -13.62 16.86 -5.03
N LEU A 225 -14.76 16.20 -5.29
CA LEU A 225 -16.09 16.74 -4.98
C LEU A 225 -16.29 16.89 -3.47
N ALA A 226 -16.02 15.83 -2.71
CA ALA A 226 -16.19 15.83 -1.26
C ALA A 226 -15.23 16.82 -0.56
N SER A 227 -13.98 16.91 -1.01
CA SER A 227 -13.04 17.89 -0.49
C SER A 227 -13.43 19.31 -0.85
N GLY A 228 -14.03 19.53 -2.03
CA GLY A 228 -14.61 20.82 -2.41
C GLY A 228 -15.76 21.24 -1.48
N VAL A 229 -16.65 20.30 -1.14
CA VAL A 229 -17.74 20.54 -0.17
C VAL A 229 -17.18 20.78 1.24
N GLY A 230 -16.21 19.97 1.68
CA GLY A 230 -15.51 20.17 2.96
C GLY A 230 -14.82 21.53 3.04
N ALA A 231 -14.23 21.98 1.91
CA ALA A 231 -13.61 23.29 1.80
C ALA A 231 -14.63 24.42 1.95
N ALA A 232 -15.86 24.28 1.46
CA ALA A 232 -16.93 25.27 1.69
C ALA A 232 -17.31 25.37 3.19
N GLY A 233 -17.34 24.23 3.90
CA GLY A 233 -17.60 24.15 5.34
C GLY A 233 -16.45 24.65 6.22
N SER A 234 -15.28 24.94 5.65
CA SER A 234 -14.07 25.28 6.40
C SER A 234 -14.18 26.59 7.22
N ARG A 235 -15.18 27.45 6.99
CA ARG A 235 -15.47 28.64 7.81
C ARG A 235 -15.89 28.27 9.25
N MET A 236 -16.45 27.08 9.46
CA MET A 236 -16.83 26.61 10.79
C MET A 236 -15.62 26.54 11.75
N LEU A 237 -14.40 26.38 11.21
CA LEU A 237 -13.14 26.35 11.99
C LEU A 237 -12.73 27.73 12.54
N GLU A 238 -13.42 28.82 12.17
CA GLU A 238 -13.20 30.14 12.79
C GLU A 238 -13.73 30.17 14.24
N ARG A 239 -14.61 29.23 14.59
CA ARG A 239 -15.12 29.08 15.97
C ARG A 239 -14.10 28.28 16.80
N PRO A 240 -13.53 28.82 17.90
CA PRO A 240 -12.50 28.15 18.70
C PRO A 240 -12.83 26.72 19.18
N PRO A 241 -14.05 26.40 19.67
CA PRO A 241 -14.36 25.03 20.10
C PRO A 241 -14.39 24.05 18.92
N VAL A 242 -14.89 24.49 17.75
CA VAL A 242 -14.94 23.67 16.53
C VAL A 242 -13.53 23.44 16.00
N ARG A 243 -12.68 24.47 15.99
CA ARG A 243 -11.28 24.39 15.54
C ARG A 243 -10.49 23.30 16.27
N LYS A 244 -10.66 23.20 17.59
CA LYS A 244 -9.99 22.19 18.42
C LYS A 244 -10.50 20.77 18.14
N LEU A 245 -11.76 20.61 17.72
CA LEU A 245 -12.40 19.31 17.52
C LEU A 245 -12.19 18.73 16.11
N VAL A 246 -12.18 19.57 15.07
CA VAL A 246 -12.10 19.13 13.67
C VAL A 246 -10.96 18.16 13.36
N PRO A 247 -9.71 18.36 13.83
CA PRO A 247 -8.63 17.41 13.56
C PRO A 247 -8.91 16.01 14.09
N PHE A 248 -9.50 15.89 15.28
CA PHE A 248 -9.89 14.61 15.86
C PHE A 248 -11.01 13.95 15.05
N VAL A 249 -11.95 14.75 14.54
CA VAL A 249 -13.00 14.27 13.64
C VAL A 249 -12.41 13.77 12.33
N VAL A 250 -11.48 14.51 11.71
CA VAL A 250 -10.83 14.10 10.46
C VAL A 250 -10.01 12.82 10.65
N VAL A 251 -9.19 12.74 11.71
CA VAL A 251 -8.45 11.53 12.05
C VAL A 251 -9.41 10.37 12.33
N GLY A 252 -10.49 10.61 13.07
CA GLY A 252 -11.55 9.64 13.31
C GLY A 252 -12.19 9.12 12.02
N MET A 253 -12.52 10.01 11.07
CA MET A 253 -13.05 9.63 9.76
C MET A 253 -12.07 8.76 8.96
N VAL A 254 -10.78 9.09 8.97
CA VAL A 254 -9.73 8.27 8.31
C VAL A 254 -9.65 6.89 8.96
N LEU A 255 -9.62 6.82 10.28
CA LEU A 255 -9.54 5.55 11.02
C LEU A 255 -10.80 4.69 10.87
N VAL A 256 -11.98 5.32 10.84
CA VAL A 256 -13.26 4.63 10.56
C VAL A 256 -13.25 4.07 9.14
N ALA A 257 -12.81 4.84 8.15
CA ALA A 257 -12.68 4.35 6.78
C ALA A 257 -11.67 3.21 6.67
N ALA A 258 -10.54 3.29 7.39
CA ALA A 258 -9.58 2.21 7.49
C ALA A 258 -10.22 0.95 8.08
N ALA A 259 -10.80 1.04 9.29
CA ALA A 259 -11.45 -0.08 9.96
C ALA A 259 -12.56 -0.71 9.13
N PHE A 260 -13.43 0.10 8.53
CA PHE A 260 -14.49 -0.37 7.64
C PHE A 260 -13.93 -1.02 6.37
N SER A 261 -12.80 -0.55 5.85
CA SER A 261 -12.16 -1.20 4.70
C SER A 261 -11.81 -2.67 5.02
N TYR A 262 -11.37 -2.98 6.25
CA TYR A 262 -10.95 -4.32 6.67
C TYR A 262 -12.10 -5.20 7.09
N ALA A 263 -12.96 -4.69 7.97
CA ALA A 263 -14.04 -5.48 8.54
C ALA A 263 -15.31 -5.47 7.68
N GLY A 264 -15.57 -4.36 6.97
CA GLY A 264 -16.83 -4.11 6.26
C GLY A 264 -16.84 -4.58 4.80
N LEU A 265 -15.77 -4.33 4.04
CA LEU A 265 -15.74 -4.65 2.60
C LEU A 265 -16.02 -6.12 2.27
N PRO A 266 -15.51 -7.13 3.01
CA PRO A 266 -15.81 -8.52 2.73
C PRO A 266 -17.31 -8.85 2.75
N ALA A 267 -18.10 -8.16 3.58
CA ALA A 267 -19.55 -8.36 3.64
C ALA A 267 -20.28 -7.77 2.42
N VAL A 268 -19.68 -6.79 1.73
CA VAL A 268 -20.28 -6.08 0.60
C VAL A 268 -19.82 -6.64 -0.75
N VAL A 269 -18.68 -7.33 -0.80
CA VAL A 269 -18.05 -7.77 -2.07
C VAL A 269 -18.96 -8.64 -2.93
N GLY A 270 -19.80 -9.49 -2.30
CA GLY A 270 -20.75 -10.36 -3.00
C GLY A 270 -22.03 -9.68 -3.49
N SER A 271 -22.23 -8.39 -3.17
CA SER A 271 -23.44 -7.66 -3.54
C SER A 271 -23.43 -7.16 -4.99
N GLY A 272 -24.58 -6.67 -5.47
CA GLY A 272 -24.69 -6.04 -6.80
C GLY A 272 -23.77 -4.82 -6.95
N PHE A 273 -23.38 -4.50 -8.19
CA PHE A 273 -22.44 -3.41 -8.47
C PHE A 273 -22.91 -2.06 -7.89
N GLY A 274 -24.21 -1.75 -7.95
CA GLY A 274 -24.76 -0.51 -7.39
C GLY A 274 -24.54 -0.35 -5.89
N ALA A 275 -24.66 -1.43 -5.11
CA ALA A 275 -24.41 -1.40 -3.67
C ALA A 275 -22.92 -1.19 -3.37
N ARG A 276 -22.04 -1.90 -4.10
CA ARG A 276 -20.59 -1.71 -4.02
C ARG A 276 -20.17 -0.28 -4.36
N LEU A 277 -20.74 0.29 -5.42
CA LEU A 277 -20.51 1.67 -5.82
C LEU A 277 -20.99 2.66 -4.77
N GLY A 278 -22.20 2.47 -4.21
CA GLY A 278 -22.73 3.33 -3.15
C GLY A 278 -21.84 3.34 -1.91
N VAL A 279 -21.35 2.17 -1.49
CA VAL A 279 -20.40 2.05 -0.36
C VAL A 279 -19.08 2.74 -0.68
N ALA A 280 -18.52 2.52 -1.88
CA ALA A 280 -17.29 3.19 -2.32
C ALA A 280 -17.42 4.73 -2.27
N VAL A 281 -18.50 5.27 -2.85
CA VAL A 281 -18.80 6.70 -2.84
C VAL A 281 -18.98 7.21 -1.41
N GLY A 282 -19.70 6.48 -0.55
CA GLY A 282 -19.90 6.85 0.85
C GLY A 282 -18.59 6.92 1.64
N MET A 283 -17.70 5.95 1.47
CA MET A 283 -16.37 5.95 2.10
C MET A 283 -15.53 7.14 1.63
N VAL A 284 -15.49 7.37 0.32
CA VAL A 284 -14.73 8.47 -0.28
C VAL A 284 -15.30 9.82 0.19
N ALA A 285 -16.62 9.97 0.22
CA ALA A 285 -17.28 11.18 0.68
C ALA A 285 -16.98 11.47 2.16
N LEU A 286 -17.10 10.47 3.04
CA LEU A 286 -16.81 10.61 4.47
C LEU A 286 -15.41 11.17 4.70
N VAL A 287 -14.40 10.58 4.06
CA VAL A 287 -13.02 11.00 4.26
C VAL A 287 -12.74 12.32 3.56
N GLY A 288 -13.15 12.47 2.29
CA GLY A 288 -12.91 13.69 1.51
C GLY A 288 -13.50 14.95 2.14
N LEU A 289 -14.69 14.86 2.73
CA LEU A 289 -15.29 15.97 3.49
C LEU A 289 -14.36 16.43 4.63
N GLY A 290 -13.82 15.49 5.39
CA GLY A 290 -12.88 15.79 6.47
C GLY A 290 -11.58 16.42 5.96
N LEU A 291 -10.92 15.76 5.01
CA LEU A 291 -9.63 16.19 4.46
C LEU A 291 -9.69 17.60 3.84
N GLY A 292 -10.79 17.92 3.15
CA GLY A 292 -10.99 19.20 2.45
C GLY A 292 -11.17 20.41 3.37
N THR A 293 -11.51 20.22 4.65
CA THR A 293 -11.75 21.35 5.57
C THR A 293 -10.48 22.08 6.01
N LEU A 294 -9.35 21.37 6.13
CA LEU A 294 -8.15 21.89 6.80
C LEU A 294 -7.29 22.77 5.88
N PHE A 295 -7.16 22.41 4.61
CA PHE A 295 -6.32 23.17 3.68
C PHE A 295 -6.78 24.63 3.51
N PRO A 296 -8.07 24.93 3.22
CA PRO A 296 -8.54 26.31 3.08
C PRO A 296 -8.48 27.12 4.39
N HIS A 297 -8.57 26.45 5.54
CA HIS A 297 -8.39 27.11 6.84
C HIS A 297 -6.96 27.62 7.01
N GLY A 298 -5.96 26.78 6.74
CA GLY A 298 -4.56 27.20 6.79
C GLY A 298 -4.24 28.34 5.80
N VAL A 299 -4.85 28.34 4.62
CA VAL A 299 -4.71 29.43 3.65
C VAL A 299 -5.30 30.75 4.18
N ARG A 300 -6.45 30.70 4.87
CA ARG A 300 -7.06 31.90 5.48
C ARG A 300 -6.19 32.49 6.58
N VAL A 301 -5.72 31.65 7.51
CA VAL A 301 -4.76 32.06 8.55
C VAL A 301 -3.52 32.70 7.92
N LEU A 302 -2.98 32.11 6.85
CA LEU A 302 -1.80 32.65 6.18
C LEU A 302 -2.06 33.97 5.42
N ARG A 303 -3.26 34.16 4.88
CA ARG A 303 -3.67 35.43 4.24
C ARG A 303 -3.75 36.58 5.23
N GLU A 304 -4.10 36.31 6.48
CA GLU A 304 -4.14 37.32 7.54
C GLU A 304 -2.74 37.61 8.10
N LEU A 305 -1.93 36.57 8.31
CA LEU A 305 -0.61 36.70 8.94
C LEU A 305 0.49 37.15 7.96
N ALA A 306 0.55 36.56 6.77
CA ALA A 306 1.62 36.78 5.80
C ALA A 306 1.18 36.44 4.36
N PRO A 307 0.36 37.29 3.71
CA PRO A 307 -0.17 37.03 2.37
C PRO A 307 0.89 36.61 1.32
N PRO A 308 2.10 37.19 1.28
CA PRO A 308 3.15 36.79 0.32
C PRO A 308 3.60 35.31 0.44
N VAL A 309 3.35 34.66 1.58
CA VAL A 309 3.78 33.28 1.86
C VAL A 309 2.81 32.24 1.28
N VAL A 310 1.58 32.63 0.91
CA VAL A 310 0.57 31.69 0.39
C VAL A 310 1.08 30.86 -0.80
N PRO A 311 1.69 31.43 -1.86
CA PRO A 311 2.24 30.62 -2.95
C PRO A 311 3.34 29.66 -2.49
N TRP A 312 4.12 30.04 -1.46
CA TRP A 312 5.16 29.17 -0.91
C TRP A 312 4.56 27.95 -0.21
N ALA A 313 3.49 28.14 0.56
CA ALA A 313 2.76 27.06 1.21
C ALA A 313 2.14 26.06 0.19
N PHE A 314 1.54 26.57 -0.88
CA PHE A 314 1.05 25.75 -1.99
C PHE A 314 2.18 24.93 -2.63
N GLY A 315 3.34 25.55 -2.86
CA GLY A 315 4.48 24.86 -3.43
C GLY A 315 5.04 23.76 -2.52
N VAL A 316 5.09 23.96 -1.20
CA VAL A 316 5.48 22.91 -0.25
C VAL A 316 4.50 21.74 -0.30
N ASN A 317 3.20 22.02 -0.28
CA ASN A 317 2.17 20.98 -0.42
C ASN A 317 2.34 20.20 -1.73
N ALA A 318 2.43 20.90 -2.86
CA ALA A 318 2.57 20.30 -4.19
C ALA A 318 3.85 19.47 -4.35
N PHE A 319 4.97 19.87 -3.73
CA PHE A 319 6.17 19.05 -3.72
C PHE A 319 5.93 17.74 -2.95
N VAL A 320 5.37 17.83 -1.75
CA VAL A 320 5.17 16.67 -0.89
C VAL A 320 4.13 15.71 -1.45
N THR A 321 3.10 16.18 -2.16
CA THR A 321 2.14 15.31 -2.84
C THR A 321 2.81 14.47 -3.93
N VAL A 322 3.75 15.04 -4.70
CA VAL A 322 4.54 14.29 -5.69
C VAL A 322 5.39 13.21 -5.00
N VAL A 323 6.10 13.57 -3.93
CA VAL A 323 6.91 12.59 -3.17
C VAL A 323 6.01 11.48 -2.61
N ALA A 324 4.88 11.84 -1.99
CA ALA A 324 3.96 10.91 -1.37
C ALA A 324 3.33 9.96 -2.41
N ALA A 325 2.95 10.44 -3.59
CA ALA A 325 2.40 9.62 -4.66
C ALA A 325 3.39 8.53 -5.13
N SER A 326 4.69 8.83 -5.14
CA SER A 326 5.72 7.86 -5.53
C SER A 326 6.12 6.91 -4.39
N VAL A 327 6.10 7.39 -3.14
CA VAL A 327 6.49 6.60 -1.96
C VAL A 327 5.35 5.71 -1.47
N ALA A 328 4.08 6.12 -1.60
CA ALA A 328 2.94 5.39 -1.05
C ALA A 328 2.81 3.94 -1.56
N PRO A 329 2.98 3.64 -2.87
CA PRO A 329 2.95 2.25 -3.34
C PRO A 329 4.11 1.40 -2.77
N LEU A 330 5.28 1.99 -2.54
CA LEU A 330 6.41 1.30 -1.89
C LEU A 330 6.08 0.96 -0.44
N LEU A 331 5.54 1.94 0.30
CA LEU A 331 5.11 1.71 1.68
C LEU A 331 3.99 0.67 1.76
N ALA A 332 3.07 0.68 0.80
CA ALA A 332 2.00 -0.31 0.72
C ALA A 332 2.53 -1.72 0.49
N ALA A 333 3.54 -1.86 -0.38
CA ALA A 333 4.17 -3.15 -0.68
C ALA A 333 4.86 -3.75 0.56
N GLU A 334 5.62 -2.93 1.28
CA GLU A 334 6.41 -3.38 2.43
C GLU A 334 5.60 -3.51 3.73
N MET A 335 4.64 -2.60 3.95
CA MET A 335 3.98 -2.43 5.25
C MET A 335 2.46 -2.64 5.20
N GLY A 336 1.90 -2.85 4.01
CA GLY A 336 0.45 -3.01 3.80
C GLY A 336 -0.34 -1.69 3.76
N PHE A 337 -1.59 -1.77 3.30
CA PHE A 337 -2.46 -0.61 3.13
C PHE A 337 -2.85 0.05 4.46
N SER A 338 -2.92 -0.71 5.56
CA SER A 338 -3.24 -0.18 6.90
C SER A 338 -2.25 0.91 7.31
N MET A 339 -0.97 0.73 6.99
CA MET A 339 0.08 1.69 7.34
C MET A 339 -0.04 3.00 6.56
N LEU A 340 -0.67 3.01 5.38
CA LEU A 340 -0.98 4.26 4.67
C LEU A 340 -2.04 5.08 5.42
N PHE A 341 -3.09 4.43 5.94
CA PHE A 341 -4.11 5.11 6.75
C PHE A 341 -3.55 5.60 8.09
N VAL A 342 -2.73 4.78 8.77
CA VAL A 342 -2.06 5.18 10.01
C VAL A 342 -1.09 6.34 9.75
N GLY A 343 -0.29 6.26 8.68
CA GLY A 343 0.59 7.34 8.26
C GLY A 343 -0.19 8.63 7.95
N ALA A 344 -1.32 8.53 7.26
CA ALA A 344 -2.19 9.67 7.01
C ALA A 344 -2.75 10.29 8.29
N ALA A 345 -3.23 9.48 9.22
CA ALA A 345 -3.69 9.94 10.53
C ALA A 345 -2.57 10.65 11.31
N ALA A 346 -1.35 10.12 11.27
CA ALA A 346 -0.18 10.74 11.88
C ALA A 346 0.16 12.09 11.23
N PHE A 347 0.13 12.18 9.90
CA PHE A 347 0.34 13.45 9.20
C PHE A 347 -0.75 14.49 9.52
N TYR A 348 -2.03 14.12 9.53
CA TYR A 348 -3.11 15.04 9.89
C TYR A 348 -3.02 15.50 11.35
N THR A 349 -2.57 14.63 12.25
CA THR A 349 -2.24 15.00 13.64
C THR A 349 -1.06 15.97 13.70
N GLY A 350 0.00 15.71 12.93
CA GLY A 350 1.16 16.59 12.80
C GLY A 350 0.81 17.97 12.24
N ALA A 351 -0.11 18.03 11.27
CA ALA A 351 -0.65 19.28 10.75
C ALA A 351 -1.32 20.08 11.87
N PHE A 352 -2.17 19.45 12.68
CA PHE A 352 -2.82 20.14 13.80
C PHE A 352 -1.81 20.69 14.83
N VAL A 353 -0.81 19.90 15.21
CA VAL A 353 0.26 20.35 16.11
C VAL A 353 1.04 21.53 15.51
N ALA A 354 1.30 21.51 14.20
CA ALA A 354 1.98 22.61 13.52
C ALA A 354 1.13 23.88 13.50
N LEU A 355 -0.19 23.76 13.28
CA LEU A 355 -1.11 24.89 13.27
C LEU A 355 -1.24 25.54 14.66
N THR A 356 -1.41 24.73 15.71
CA THR A 356 -1.52 25.24 17.09
C THR A 356 -0.26 25.97 17.55
N ARG A 357 0.93 25.48 17.17
CA ARG A 357 2.20 26.18 17.42
C ARG A 357 2.31 27.50 16.66
N LEU A 358 1.82 27.54 15.42
CA LEU A 358 1.82 28.78 14.63
C LEU A 358 0.93 29.85 15.29
N GLU A 359 -0.24 29.44 15.81
CA GLU A 359 -1.16 30.34 16.51
C GLU A 359 -0.59 30.83 17.85
N SER A 360 0.02 29.96 18.65
CA SER A 360 0.62 30.35 19.94
C SER A 360 1.78 31.35 19.78
N ASP A 361 2.58 31.19 18.73
CA ASP A 361 3.69 32.11 18.43
C ASP A 361 3.22 33.50 18.00
N HIS A 362 1.96 33.66 17.57
CA HIS A 362 1.37 34.93 17.12
C HIS A 362 0.34 35.53 18.09
N ASN A 363 -0.20 34.75 19.02
CA ASN A 363 -1.18 35.23 20.00
C ASN A 363 -0.86 34.67 21.40
N PRO A 364 0.00 35.35 22.20
CA PRO A 364 0.50 34.84 23.48
C PRO A 364 -0.54 34.77 24.61
N THR A 365 -1.81 35.11 24.35
CA THR A 365 -2.91 35.16 25.34
C THR A 365 -3.97 34.06 25.17
N ALA A 366 -3.74 33.05 24.32
CA ALA A 366 -4.72 32.00 23.99
C ALA A 366 -4.48 30.65 24.68
#